data_AF-A0A059J366-F1
#
_entry.id   AF-A0A059J366-F1
#
_cell.length_a   1.000
_cell.length_b   1.000
_cell.length_c   1.000
_cell.angle_alpha   90.00
_cell.angle_beta   90.00
_cell.angle_gamma   90.00
#
_symmetry.space_group_name_H-M   'P 1'
#
loop_
_entity.id
_entity.type
_entity.pdbx_description
1 polymer ?
#
loop_
_entity_poly.entity_id
_entity_poly.type
_entity_poly.pdbx_seq_one_letter_code
_entity_poly.pdbx_strand_id
1 'polypeptide(L)'
;MPHSQYFQKRDPNFQHNDSNALQIEFGRLANYEHGDKLSNLRLLCERYLSETPASIKACKKALRRVHINLLDWIESQRRGDEPHVFRSEKQLRHYTRKHKRYFPKKILDDIPIMKVFLRDI
;
A
#
# COMPACT_ATOMS: atom_id res chain seq x y z
N MET A 1 -12.32 -2.05 -20.35
CA MET A 1 -12.96 -3.28 -19.83
C MET A 1 -13.28 -3.07 -18.35
N PRO A 2 -14.49 -3.40 -17.88
CA PRO A 2 -14.85 -3.28 -16.48
C PRO A 2 -13.94 -4.14 -15.59
N HIS A 3 -13.60 -3.64 -14.39
CA HIS A 3 -12.72 -4.26 -13.39
C HIS A 3 -13.07 -5.73 -13.07
N SER A 4 -14.35 -6.12 -13.21
CA SER A 4 -14.85 -7.49 -13.00
C SER A 4 -14.27 -8.54 -13.97
N GLN A 5 -14.00 -8.16 -15.22
CA GLN A 5 -13.56 -9.12 -16.24
C GLN A 5 -12.09 -9.54 -16.12
N TYR A 6 -11.26 -8.70 -15.48
CA TYR A 6 -9.83 -9.01 -15.29
C TYR A 6 -9.60 -10.11 -14.26
N PHE A 7 -10.43 -10.16 -13.21
CA PHE A 7 -10.26 -11.08 -12.07
C PHE A 7 -10.99 -12.41 -12.25
N GLN A 8 -12.18 -12.43 -12.87
CA GLN A 8 -12.86 -13.69 -13.24
C GLN A 8 -11.98 -14.63 -14.07
N LYS A 9 -11.10 -14.08 -14.91
CA LYS A 9 -10.22 -14.85 -15.78
C LYS A 9 -9.04 -15.49 -15.04
N ARG A 10 -8.67 -14.96 -13.87
CA ARG A 10 -7.47 -15.39 -13.12
C ARG A 10 -7.78 -16.06 -11.78
N ASP A 11 -8.95 -15.81 -11.20
CA ASP A 11 -9.42 -16.46 -9.97
C ASP A 11 -10.93 -16.72 -10.07
N PRO A 12 -11.35 -17.87 -10.62
CA PRO A 12 -12.74 -18.17 -10.94
C PRO A 12 -13.65 -18.28 -9.71
N ASN A 13 -13.08 -18.52 -8.53
CA ASN A 13 -13.81 -18.72 -7.27
C ASN A 13 -13.90 -17.44 -6.45
N PHE A 14 -13.38 -16.32 -6.95
CA PHE A 14 -13.40 -15.04 -6.27
C PHE A 14 -14.81 -14.45 -6.25
N GLN A 15 -15.49 -14.53 -5.09
CA GLN A 15 -16.78 -13.90 -4.87
C GLN A 15 -16.60 -12.38 -4.71
N HIS A 16 -17.02 -11.63 -5.74
CA HIS A 16 -16.97 -10.17 -5.77
C HIS A 16 -18.00 -9.53 -4.84
N ASN A 17 -17.56 -8.57 -4.02
CA ASN A 17 -18.43 -7.58 -3.37
C ASN A 17 -18.01 -6.18 -3.82
N ASP A 18 -18.85 -5.55 -4.64
CA ASP A 18 -18.58 -4.24 -5.27
C ASP A 18 -18.55 -3.07 -4.29
N SER A 19 -18.90 -3.30 -3.02
CA SER A 19 -18.91 -2.27 -1.98
C SER A 19 -17.55 -2.09 -1.31
N ASN A 20 -16.60 -3.04 -1.46
CA ASN A 20 -15.35 -3.00 -0.68
C ASN A 20 -14.12 -3.71 -1.27
N ALA A 21 -14.05 -3.88 -2.59
CA ALA A 21 -12.94 -4.58 -3.25
C ALA A 21 -11.56 -3.97 -2.90
N LEU A 22 -11.47 -2.64 -2.76
CA LEU A 22 -10.21 -1.98 -2.40
C LEU A 22 -9.75 -2.32 -0.98
N GLN A 23 -10.66 -2.35 0.01
CA GLN A 23 -10.32 -2.70 1.39
C GLN A 23 -9.95 -4.18 1.52
N ILE A 24 -10.72 -5.07 0.88
CA ILE A 24 -10.45 -6.51 0.88
C ILE A 24 -9.10 -6.79 0.22
N GLU A 25 -8.85 -6.17 -0.94
CA GLU A 25 -7.62 -6.42 -1.68
C GLU A 25 -6.40 -5.78 -1.03
N PHE A 26 -6.52 -4.55 -0.53
CA PHE A 26 -5.47 -3.93 0.26
C PHE A 26 -5.21 -4.74 1.54
N GLY A 27 -6.27 -5.26 2.17
CA GLY A 27 -6.26 -6.24 3.26
C GLY A 27 -5.37 -7.43 2.93
N ARG A 28 -5.72 -8.10 1.85
CA ARG A 28 -5.02 -9.29 1.36
C ARG A 28 -3.55 -9.00 1.03
N LEU A 29 -3.27 -7.92 0.32
CA LEU A 29 -1.92 -7.57 -0.15
C LEU A 29 -1.01 -7.08 0.99
N ALA A 30 -1.54 -6.27 1.91
CA ALA A 30 -0.76 -5.73 3.02
C ALA A 30 -0.58 -6.71 4.17
N ASN A 31 -1.44 -7.74 4.26
CA ASN A 31 -1.30 -8.85 5.21
C ASN A 31 -0.71 -10.11 4.53
N TYR A 32 -0.24 -10.03 3.29
CA TYR A 32 0.16 -11.20 2.49
C TYR A 32 1.42 -11.89 2.98
N GLU A 33 2.28 -11.23 3.76
CA GLU A 33 3.54 -11.83 4.20
C GLU A 33 3.47 -12.30 5.67
N HIS A 34 3.08 -13.56 5.82
CA HIS A 34 3.40 -14.48 6.93
C HIS A 34 3.88 -13.85 8.25
N GLY A 35 2.93 -13.47 9.12
CA GLY A 35 3.26 -13.24 10.54
C GLY A 35 2.46 -12.13 11.19
N ASP A 36 2.83 -11.83 12.43
CA ASP A 36 2.25 -10.74 13.20
C ASP A 36 2.53 -9.36 12.56
N LYS A 37 1.87 -8.33 13.09
CA LYS A 37 2.04 -6.92 12.66
C LYS A 37 3.51 -6.44 12.69
N LEU A 38 4.33 -7.04 13.54
CA LEU A 38 5.74 -6.69 13.71
C LEU A 38 6.57 -7.24 12.55
N SER A 39 6.34 -8.50 12.19
CA SER A 39 7.04 -9.19 11.09
C SER A 39 6.78 -8.47 9.76
N ASN A 40 5.52 -8.17 9.47
CA ASN A 40 5.15 -7.38 8.28
C ASN A 40 5.84 -6.00 8.23
N LEU A 41 5.99 -5.33 9.39
CA LEU A 41 6.61 -4.00 9.44
C LEU A 41 8.12 -4.07 9.20
N ARG A 42 8.77 -5.16 9.60
CA ARG A 42 10.18 -5.38 9.29
C ARG A 42 10.40 -5.57 7.79
N LEU A 43 9.54 -6.36 7.14
CA LEU A 43 9.59 -6.58 5.69
C LEU A 43 9.45 -5.29 4.89
N LEU A 44 8.54 -4.39 5.30
CA LEU A 44 8.45 -3.06 4.70
C LEU A 44 9.74 -2.24 4.87
N CYS A 45 10.39 -2.35 6.02
CA CYS A 45 11.64 -1.67 6.27
C CYS A 45 12.79 -2.23 5.46
N GLU A 46 12.88 -3.55 5.30
CA GLU A 46 13.87 -4.20 4.44
C GLU A 46 13.63 -3.86 2.96
N ARG A 47 12.37 -3.75 2.52
CA ARG A 47 12.03 -3.42 1.13
C ARG A 47 12.31 -1.96 0.78
N TYR A 48 11.96 -1.01 1.65
CA TYR A 48 11.96 0.42 1.31
C TYR A 48 13.11 1.23 1.91
N LEU A 49 13.91 0.65 2.79
CA LEU A 49 15.05 1.32 3.40
C LEU A 49 16.35 0.64 2.98
N SER A 50 17.39 1.44 2.75
CA SER A 50 18.73 0.92 2.45
C SER A 50 19.38 0.19 3.62
N GLU A 51 18.99 0.55 4.85
CA GLU A 51 19.46 -0.07 6.08
C GLU A 51 18.26 -0.34 7.00
N THR A 52 18.14 -1.58 7.46
CA THR A 52 17.07 -1.99 8.38
C THR A 52 17.31 -1.37 9.76
N PRO A 53 16.42 -0.49 10.26
CA PRO A 53 16.67 0.19 11.52
C PRO A 53 16.63 -0.77 12.70
N ALA A 54 17.50 -0.55 13.69
CA ALA A 54 17.63 -1.40 14.88
C ALA A 54 16.38 -1.46 15.79
N SER A 55 15.36 -0.63 15.53
CA SER A 55 14.10 -0.68 16.27
C SER A 55 12.88 -0.40 15.39
N ILE A 56 11.75 -0.96 15.80
CA ILE A 56 10.41 -0.74 15.21
C ILE A 56 10.09 0.76 15.12
N LYS A 57 10.42 1.52 16.17
CA LYS A 57 10.15 2.96 16.23
C LYS A 57 10.97 3.72 15.19
N ALA A 58 12.24 3.36 15.03
CA ALA A 58 13.11 3.93 13.99
C ALA A 58 12.62 3.54 12.59
N CYS A 59 12.25 2.28 12.39
CA CYS A 59 11.63 1.75 11.17
C CYS A 59 10.37 2.56 10.76
N LYS A 60 9.41 2.76 11.66
CA LYS A 60 8.23 3.62 11.40
C LYS A 60 8.59 5.07 11.07
N LYS A 61 9.64 5.62 11.69
CA LYS A 61 10.10 7.00 11.41
C LYS A 61 10.76 7.10 10.03
N ALA A 62 11.51 6.08 9.64
CA ALA A 62 12.17 6.01 8.35
C ALA A 62 11.16 5.79 7.21
N LEU A 63 10.21 4.87 7.36
CA LEU A 63 9.13 4.66 6.37
C LEU A 63 8.25 5.91 6.17
N ARG A 64 8.11 6.77 7.18
CA ARG A 64 7.44 8.08 7.02
C ARG A 64 8.18 9.07 6.10
N ARG A 65 9.43 8.79 5.74
CA ARG A 65 10.21 9.55 4.75
C ARG A 65 10.12 8.95 3.35
N VAL A 66 9.59 7.73 3.24
CA VAL A 66 9.25 7.12 1.95
C VAL A 66 7.93 7.73 1.50
N HIS A 67 7.93 8.32 0.31
CA HIS A 67 6.75 8.97 -0.24
C HIS A 67 6.22 8.14 -1.41
N ILE A 68 5.17 7.37 -1.17
CA ILE A 68 4.50 6.54 -2.19
C ILE A 68 3.00 6.85 -2.19
N ASN A 69 2.34 6.69 -3.32
CA ASN A 69 0.88 6.70 -3.36
C ASN A 69 0.36 5.29 -3.06
N LEU A 70 -0.59 5.16 -2.13
CA LEU A 70 -1.10 3.85 -1.68
C LEU A 70 -1.89 3.12 -2.78
N LEU A 71 -2.53 3.83 -3.71
CA LEU A 71 -3.17 3.19 -4.87
C LEU A 71 -2.12 2.67 -5.85
N ASP A 72 -1.06 3.44 -6.09
CA ASP A 72 0.07 3.00 -6.93
C ASP A 72 0.75 1.76 -6.32
N TRP A 73 0.88 1.72 -4.99
CA TRP A 73 1.38 0.55 -4.26
C TRP A 73 0.52 -0.69 -4.51
N ILE A 74 -0.80 -0.60 -4.35
CA ILE A 74 -1.72 -1.72 -4.63
C ILE A 74 -1.56 -2.21 -6.07
N GLU A 75 -1.54 -1.27 -7.01
CA GLU A 75 -1.40 -1.60 -8.43
C GLU A 75 -0.04 -2.22 -8.76
N SER A 76 1.04 -1.78 -8.11
CA SER A 76 2.36 -2.38 -8.30
C SER A 76 2.39 -3.81 -7.77
N GLN A 77 1.82 -4.06 -6.59
CA GLN A 77 1.72 -5.42 -6.04
C GLN A 77 0.93 -6.36 -6.97
N ARG A 78 -0.17 -5.88 -7.57
CA ARG A 78 -0.95 -6.66 -8.56
C ARG A 78 -0.15 -7.02 -9.82
N ARG A 79 0.81 -6.18 -10.21
CA ARG A 79 1.67 -6.39 -11.39
C ARG A 79 2.96 -7.14 -11.07
N GLY A 80 3.30 -7.33 -9.80
CA GLY A 80 4.60 -7.84 -9.38
C GLY A 80 5.73 -6.82 -9.60
N ASP A 81 5.43 -5.53 -9.44
CA ASP A 81 6.35 -4.42 -9.66
C ASP A 81 6.44 -3.52 -8.40
N GLU A 82 7.41 -2.60 -8.40
CA GLU A 82 7.58 -1.60 -7.34
C GLU A 82 6.78 -0.31 -7.63
N PRO A 83 6.21 0.34 -6.61
CA PRO A 83 5.52 1.60 -6.81
C PRO A 83 6.52 2.75 -7.00
N HIS A 84 6.04 3.81 -7.62
CA HIS A 84 6.84 5.02 -7.74
C HIS A 84 7.09 5.66 -6.37
N VAL A 85 8.37 5.80 -6.00
CA VAL A 85 8.80 6.51 -4.79
C VAL A 85 9.14 7.96 -5.15
N PHE A 86 8.33 8.89 -4.65
CA PHE A 86 8.53 10.32 -4.82
C PHE A 86 9.69 10.83 -3.95
N ARG A 87 10.42 11.84 -4.43
CA ARG A 87 11.54 12.43 -3.68
C ARG A 87 11.10 13.29 -2.51
N SER A 88 9.85 13.73 -2.49
CA SER A 88 9.30 14.59 -1.43
C SER A 88 7.78 14.44 -1.31
N GLU A 89 7.26 14.80 -0.14
CA GLU A 89 5.81 14.90 0.08
C GLU A 89 5.14 15.88 -0.89
N LYS A 90 5.81 17.00 -1.23
CA LYS A 90 5.29 17.99 -2.19
C LYS A 90 5.06 17.37 -3.56
N GLN A 91 5.99 16.53 -4.03
CA GLN A 91 5.85 15.81 -5.30
C GLN A 91 4.72 14.78 -5.25
N LEU A 92 4.65 13.97 -4.18
CA LEU A 92 3.56 13.02 -3.97
C LEU A 92 2.19 13.73 -3.96
N ARG A 93 2.08 14.86 -3.26
CA ARG A 93 0.86 15.68 -3.19
C ARG A 93 0.47 16.23 -4.57
N HIS A 94 1.43 16.82 -5.29
CA HIS A 94 1.20 17.33 -6.65
C HIS A 94 0.72 16.22 -7.58
N TYR A 95 1.40 15.07 -7.60
CA TYR A 95 1.01 13.92 -8.38
C TYR A 95 -0.40 13.43 -8.02
N THR A 96 -0.68 13.28 -6.73
CA THR A 96 -1.96 12.74 -6.25
C THR A 96 -3.12 13.65 -6.65
N ARG A 97 -2.96 14.97 -6.50
CA ARG A 97 -3.97 15.96 -6.92
C ARG A 97 -4.14 15.99 -8.43
N LYS A 98 -3.05 16.03 -9.20
CA LYS A 98 -3.05 16.07 -10.67
C LYS A 98 -3.76 14.86 -11.27
N HIS A 99 -3.53 13.67 -10.72
CA HIS A 99 -4.08 12.41 -11.25
C HIS A 99 -5.32 11.91 -10.46
N LYS A 100 -5.80 12.70 -9.49
CA LYS A 100 -6.94 12.38 -8.62
C LYS A 100 -6.82 11.03 -7.89
N ARG A 101 -5.61 10.62 -7.51
CA ARG A 101 -5.32 9.30 -6.88
C ARG A 101 -5.43 9.32 -5.36
N TYR A 102 -6.58 9.72 -4.83
CA TYR A 102 -6.78 9.83 -3.38
C TYR A 102 -7.06 8.46 -2.74
N PHE A 103 -6.32 8.13 -1.69
CA PHE A 103 -6.55 6.91 -0.93
C PHE A 103 -7.61 7.15 0.18
N PRO A 104 -8.69 6.37 0.26
CA PRO A 104 -9.68 6.51 1.32
C PRO A 104 -9.10 6.13 2.69
N LYS A 105 -8.88 7.13 3.56
CA LYS A 105 -8.23 6.93 4.88
C LYS A 105 -8.91 5.85 5.75
N LYS A 106 -10.25 5.71 5.68
CA LYS A 106 -11.01 4.72 6.45
C LYS A 106 -10.55 3.28 6.21
N ILE A 107 -10.04 2.97 5.02
CA ILE A 107 -9.54 1.63 4.66
C ILE A 107 -8.28 1.26 5.45
N LEU A 108 -7.52 2.25 5.94
CA LEU A 108 -6.31 1.99 6.72
C LEU A 108 -6.60 1.56 8.15
N ASP A 109 -7.83 1.67 8.65
CA ASP A 109 -8.14 1.31 10.04
C ASP A 109 -7.92 -0.17 10.31
N ASP A 110 -8.16 -1.02 9.32
CA ASP A 110 -7.90 -2.46 9.41
C ASP A 110 -6.44 -2.84 9.08
N ILE A 111 -5.66 -1.88 8.54
CA ILE A 111 -4.27 -2.11 8.12
C ILE A 111 -3.37 -1.02 8.72
N PRO A 112 -3.17 -1.04 10.05
CA PRO A 112 -2.44 0.02 10.75
C PRO A 112 -0.97 0.10 10.36
N ILE A 113 -0.41 -0.96 9.78
CA ILE A 113 0.97 -0.99 9.29
C ILE A 113 1.17 -0.03 8.11
N MET A 114 0.24 0.04 7.17
CA MET A 114 0.34 0.90 6.00
C MET A 114 0.10 2.39 6.30
N LYS A 115 -0.40 2.72 7.51
CA LYS A 115 -0.54 4.11 7.98
C LYS A 115 0.80 4.86 7.98
N VAL A 116 1.94 4.18 7.99
CA VAL A 116 3.28 4.81 7.89
C VAL A 116 3.48 5.57 6.57
N PHE A 117 2.80 5.18 5.50
CA PHE A 117 2.88 5.84 4.20
C PHE A 117 1.79 6.90 3.99
N LEU A 118 0.77 6.96 4.86
CA LEU A 118 -0.31 7.94 4.73
C LEU A 118 0.22 9.37 4.90
N ARG A 119 -0.17 10.26 3.99
CA ARG A 119 0.08 11.71 4.05
C ARG A 119 -1.25 12.45 3.93
N ASP A 120 -1.34 13.59 4.57
CA ASP A 120 -2.52 14.44 4.51
C ASP A 120 -2.46 15.31 3.24
N ILE A 121 -3.08 14.86 2.15
CA ILE A 121 -2.87 15.35 0.77
C ILE A 121 -4.01 16.22 0.28
#